data_AF-A0A535C7P2-F1
#
_entry.id   AF-A0A535C7P2-F1
#
_cell.length_a   1.000
_cell.length_b   1.000
_cell.length_c   1.000
_cell.angle_alpha   90.00
_cell.angle_beta   90.00
_cell.angle_gamma   90.00
#
_symmetry.space_group_name_H-M   'P 1'
#
loop_
_entity.id
_entity.type
_entity.pdbx_description
1 polymer ?
#
loop_
_entity_poly.entity_id
_entity_poly.type
_entity_poly.pdbx_seq_one_letter_code
_entity_poly.pdbx_strand_id
1 'polypeptide(L)'
;MFNFFLPEFRQNPYPFYQRLRESDPVHWGISFEPGIAGMWHIARYSDILQILRDQRFTHQAQAGNSAGDTSPDFIDPLQLYFSLSRQSLLFADPPAHTRLRALVSRA
;
A
#
# COMPACT_ATOMS: atom_id res chain seq x y z
N MET A 1 -5.51 -6.40 -18.22
CA MET A 1 -4.79 -6.04 -16.99
C MET A 1 -4.91 -4.53 -16.81
N PHE A 2 -5.53 -4.07 -15.72
CA PHE A 2 -5.62 -2.65 -15.38
C PHE A 2 -4.23 -2.07 -15.13
N ASN A 3 -3.90 -0.97 -15.82
CA ASN A 3 -2.60 -0.32 -15.76
C ASN A 3 -2.77 1.19 -15.48
N PHE A 4 -2.42 1.60 -14.26
CA PHE A 4 -2.50 2.99 -13.80
C PHE A 4 -1.24 3.82 -14.12
N PHE A 5 -0.21 3.22 -14.74
CA PHE A 5 0.98 3.95 -15.19
C PHE A 5 0.80 4.64 -16.54
N LEU A 6 -0.33 4.39 -17.22
CA LEU A 6 -0.64 4.98 -18.52
C LEU A 6 -0.79 6.52 -18.43
N PRO A 7 -0.27 7.28 -19.39
CA PRO A 7 -0.42 8.74 -19.41
C PRO A 7 -1.88 9.20 -19.34
N GLU A 8 -2.78 8.51 -20.04
CA GLU A 8 -4.20 8.84 -20.11
C GLU A 8 -4.89 8.61 -18.75
N PHE A 9 -4.43 7.61 -17.98
CA PHE A 9 -4.90 7.39 -16.61
C PHE A 9 -4.50 8.57 -15.71
N ARG A 10 -3.27 9.06 -15.83
CA ARG A 10 -2.78 10.22 -15.05
C ARG A 10 -3.53 11.51 -15.40
N GLN A 11 -3.90 11.68 -16.68
CA GLN A 11 -4.67 12.84 -17.14
C GLN A 11 -6.13 12.79 -16.67
N ASN A 12 -6.76 11.63 -16.76
CA ASN A 12 -8.14 11.44 -16.31
C ASN A 12 -8.40 10.01 -15.83
N PRO A 13 -8.27 9.74 -14.51
CA PRO A 13 -8.42 8.39 -13.97
C PRO A 13 -9.88 7.96 -13.82
N TYR A 14 -10.83 8.89 -13.79
CA TYR A 14 -12.23 8.61 -13.45
C TYR A 14 -12.94 7.66 -14.42
N PRO A 15 -12.78 7.77 -15.76
CA PRO A 15 -13.32 6.80 -16.70
C PRO A 15 -12.81 5.37 -16.45
N PHE A 16 -11.55 5.23 -16.04
CA PHE A 16 -10.98 3.93 -15.71
C PHE A 16 -11.60 3.35 -14.44
N TYR A 17 -11.74 4.16 -13.38
CA TYR A 17 -12.42 3.74 -12.16
C TYR A 17 -13.90 3.41 -12.38
N GLN A 18 -14.58 4.16 -13.26
CA GLN A 18 -15.97 3.88 -13.63
C GLN A 18 -16.09 2.50 -14.27
N ARG A 19 -15.26 2.23 -15.29
CA ARG A 19 -15.23 0.92 -15.94
C ARG A 19 -14.95 -0.20 -14.95
N LEU A 20 -13.96 -0.01 -14.06
CA LEU A 20 -13.63 -0.98 -13.03
C LEU A 20 -14.84 -1.28 -12.12
N ARG A 21 -15.52 -0.25 -11.61
CA ARG A 21 -16.73 -0.42 -10.77
C ARG A 21 -17.88 -1.16 -11.46
N GLU A 22 -18.07 -0.90 -12.74
CA GLU A 22 -19.19 -1.43 -13.53
C GLU A 22 -18.94 -2.88 -13.97
N SER A 23 -17.75 -3.20 -14.48
CA SER A 23 -17.49 -4.49 -15.11
C SER A 23 -16.66 -5.46 -14.29
N ASP A 24 -15.71 -4.97 -13.47
CA ASP A 24 -14.75 -5.81 -12.77
C ASP A 24 -14.25 -5.12 -11.47
N PRO A 25 -15.11 -5.03 -10.44
CA PRO A 25 -14.89 -4.18 -9.27
C PRO A 25 -13.80 -4.68 -8.33
N VAL A 26 -13.37 -5.93 -8.48
CA VAL A 26 -12.32 -6.61 -7.73
C VAL A 26 -11.38 -7.25 -8.75
N HIS A 27 -10.41 -6.47 -9.21
CA HIS A 27 -9.60 -6.81 -10.38
C HIS A 27 -8.16 -7.13 -10.00
N TRP A 28 -7.60 -8.21 -10.55
CA TRP A 28 -6.17 -8.48 -10.47
C TRP A 28 -5.41 -7.72 -11.58
N GLY A 29 -4.55 -6.79 -11.19
CA GLY A 29 -3.86 -5.87 -12.11
C GLY A 29 -2.35 -5.75 -11.83
N ILE A 30 -1.71 -4.79 -12.52
CA ILE A 30 -0.28 -4.50 -12.30
C ILE A 30 -0.08 -4.09 -10.83
N SER A 31 1.00 -4.55 -10.18
CA SER A 31 1.41 -4.04 -8.86
C SER A 31 2.08 -2.68 -8.99
N PHE A 32 1.94 -1.81 -7.98
CA PHE A 32 2.77 -0.60 -7.88
C PHE A 32 4.18 -0.92 -7.34
N GLU A 33 4.35 -2.09 -6.71
CA GLU A 33 5.61 -2.52 -6.13
C GLU A 33 6.42 -3.34 -7.16
N PRO A 34 7.66 -2.90 -7.51
CA PRO A 34 8.52 -3.64 -8.41
C PRO A 34 8.80 -5.06 -7.92
N GLY A 35 8.84 -6.03 -8.83
CA GLY A 35 9.11 -7.43 -8.49
C GLY A 35 7.90 -8.22 -7.99
N ILE A 36 6.74 -7.58 -7.79
CA ILE A 36 5.49 -8.25 -7.49
C ILE A 36 4.67 -8.44 -8.78
N ALA A 37 4.25 -9.68 -9.05
CA ALA A 37 3.57 -10.05 -10.30
C ALA A 37 2.22 -9.34 -10.52
N GLY A 38 1.55 -8.90 -9.47
CA GLY A 38 0.29 -8.16 -9.56
C GLY A 38 -0.28 -7.80 -8.19
N MET A 39 -1.41 -7.10 -8.19
CA MET A 39 -2.14 -6.76 -6.97
C MET A 39 -3.65 -6.69 -7.22
N TRP A 40 -4.42 -6.80 -6.15
CA TRP A 40 -5.87 -6.59 -6.18
C TRP A 40 -6.21 -5.10 -6.20
N HIS A 41 -7.07 -4.70 -7.13
CA HIS A 41 -7.64 -3.35 -7.26
C HIS A 41 -9.12 -3.39 -6.90
N ILE A 42 -9.53 -2.62 -5.90
CA ILE A 42 -10.91 -2.61 -5.38
C ILE A 42 -11.56 -1.27 -5.70
N ALA A 43 -12.70 -1.32 -6.39
CA ALA A 43 -13.30 -0.12 -6.97
C ALA A 43 -14.60 0.32 -6.28
N ARG A 44 -15.30 -0.60 -5.61
CA ARG A 44 -16.60 -0.34 -4.97
C ARG A 44 -16.43 0.17 -3.55
N TYR A 45 -17.21 1.20 -3.23
CA TYR A 45 -17.19 1.84 -1.92
C TYR A 45 -17.47 0.88 -0.76
N SER A 46 -18.48 0.01 -0.91
CA SER A 46 -18.83 -1.00 0.10
C SER A 46 -17.69 -1.95 0.42
N ASP A 47 -16.92 -2.33 -0.60
CA ASP A 47 -15.87 -3.32 -0.49
C ASP A 47 -14.63 -2.67 0.15
N ILE A 48 -14.31 -1.44 -0.26
CA ILE A 48 -13.27 -0.62 0.36
C ILE A 48 -13.56 -0.41 1.86
N LEU A 49 -14.80 -0.04 2.22
CA LEU A 49 -15.15 0.16 3.63
C LEU A 49 -15.03 -1.12 4.46
N GLN A 50 -15.39 -2.27 3.90
CA GLN A 50 -15.23 -3.56 4.58
C GLN A 50 -13.75 -3.86 4.80
N ILE A 51 -12.92 -3.72 3.77
CA ILE A 51 -11.48 -3.95 3.84
C ILE A 51 -10.82 -3.03 4.87
N LEU A 52 -11.11 -1.73 4.84
CA LEU A 52 -10.50 -0.75 5.76
C LEU A 52 -10.87 -0.97 7.24
N ARG A 53 -11.92 -1.74 7.53
CA ARG A 53 -12.36 -2.06 8.90
C ARG A 53 -11.93 -3.44 9.35
N ASP A 54 -11.51 -4.29 8.43
CA ASP A 54 -11.17 -5.68 8.68
C ASP A 54 -9.69 -5.80 9.05
N GLN A 55 -9.43 -6.20 10.30
CA GLN A 55 -8.09 -6.29 10.87
C GLN A 55 -7.19 -7.35 10.21
N ARG A 56 -7.74 -8.18 9.30
CA ARG A 56 -6.94 -9.12 8.50
C ARG A 56 -6.15 -8.42 7.40
N PHE A 57 -6.53 -7.20 7.01
CA PHE A 57 -5.80 -6.40 6.04
C PHE A 57 -4.84 -5.46 6.77
N THR A 58 -3.57 -5.87 6.85
CA THR A 58 -2.52 -5.20 7.61
C THR A 58 -1.60 -4.38 6.70
N HIS A 59 -0.93 -3.37 7.25
CA HIS A 59 0.13 -2.61 6.58
C HIS A 59 1.48 -3.34 6.57
N GLN A 60 1.67 -4.31 7.46
CA GLN A 60 2.78 -5.26 7.38
C GLN A 60 2.63 -6.13 6.13
N ALA A 61 3.24 -5.71 5.03
CA ALA A 61 3.74 -6.65 4.03
C ALA A 61 4.61 -7.66 4.78
N GLN A 62 4.41 -8.96 4.55
CA GLN A 62 5.22 -9.98 5.21
C GLN A 62 6.69 -9.57 5.16
N ALA A 63 7.33 -9.53 6.32
CA ALA A 63 8.72 -9.12 6.51
C ALA A 63 9.74 -10.05 5.80
N GLY A 64 9.31 -10.86 4.84
CA GLY A 64 10.17 -11.61 3.95
C GLY A 64 10.33 -10.85 2.64
N ASN A 65 11.54 -10.34 2.41
CA ASN A 65 12.19 -10.11 1.10
C ASN A 65 12.86 -8.73 0.91
N SER A 66 12.82 -7.82 1.89
CA SER A 66 13.61 -6.56 1.82
C SER A 66 14.79 -6.50 2.77
N ALA A 67 15.01 -7.52 3.61
CA ALA A 67 16.31 -7.72 4.25
C ALA A 67 17.27 -8.34 3.22
N GLY A 68 17.54 -7.61 2.13
CA GLY A 68 18.78 -7.83 1.41
C GLY A 68 19.90 -7.52 2.39
N ASP A 69 20.87 -8.44 2.50
CA ASP A 69 22.07 -8.29 3.31
C ASP A 69 22.65 -6.88 3.15
N THR A 70 22.35 -5.99 4.10
CA THR A 70 23.09 -4.75 4.24
C THR A 70 24.45 -5.16 4.77
N SER A 71 25.45 -5.18 3.90
CA SER A 71 26.82 -5.15 4.39
C SER A 71 26.95 -3.93 5.31
N PRO A 72 27.63 -4.04 6.47
CA PRO A 72 27.73 -2.95 7.43
C PRO A 72 28.34 -1.66 6.85
N ASP A 73 28.99 -1.75 5.68
CA ASP A 73 29.82 -0.70 5.11
C ASP A 73 29.05 0.29 4.21
N PHE A 74 27.81 -0.01 3.79
CA PHE A 74 27.00 0.93 3.02
C PHE A 74 25.51 0.75 3.26
N ILE A 75 24.90 1.72 3.94
CA ILE A 75 23.46 1.84 4.04
C ILE A 75 23.01 2.79 2.93
N ASP A 76 22.28 2.26 1.94
CA ASP A 76 21.60 3.07 0.93
C ASP A 76 20.62 4.03 1.62
N PRO A 77 20.78 5.37 1.47
CA PRO A 77 19.92 6.35 2.10
C PRO A 77 18.42 6.15 1.79
N LEU A 78 18.09 5.64 0.60
CA LEU A 78 16.71 5.33 0.24
C LEU A 78 16.18 4.13 1.04
N GLN A 79 16.99 3.09 1.22
CA GLN A 79 16.60 1.94 2.04
C GLN A 79 16.41 2.33 3.51
N LEU A 80 17.28 3.19 4.03
CA LEU A 80 17.12 3.73 5.39
C LEU A 80 15.85 4.60 5.51
N TYR A 81 15.58 5.45 4.52
CA TYR A 81 14.35 6.23 4.50
C TYR A 81 13.10 5.34 4.50
N PHE A 82 13.07 4.29 3.67
CA PHE A 82 11.94 3.37 3.63
C PHE A 82 11.79 2.55 4.92
N SER A 83 12.90 2.14 5.54
CA SER A 83 12.84 1.39 6.80
C SER A 83 12.31 2.25 7.95
N LEU A 84 12.67 3.54 7.99
CA LEU A 84 12.16 4.49 8.97
C LEU A 84 10.70 4.89 8.68
N SER A 85 10.34 5.12 7.41
CA SER A 85 8.97 5.53 7.04
C SER A 85 7.94 4.43 7.35
N ARG A 86 8.32 3.15 7.20
CA ARG A 86 7.51 1.99 7.60
C ARG A 86 7.22 1.93 9.11
N GLN A 87 7.97 2.67 9.94
CA GLN A 87 7.72 2.77 11.39
C GLN A 87 6.81 3.94 11.76
N SER A 88 6.39 4.77 10.79
CA SER A 88 5.50 5.89 11.05
C SER A 88 4.07 5.43 11.35
N LEU A 89 3.27 6.35 11.91
CA LEU A 89 1.85 6.10 12.22
C LEU A 89 1.05 5.62 10.99
N LEU A 90 1.41 6.06 9.78
CA LEU A 90 0.68 5.73 8.56
C LEU A 90 0.83 4.26 8.13
N PHE A 91 1.93 3.60 8.50
CA PHE A 91 2.27 2.25 8.05
C PHE A 91 2.34 1.24 9.20
N ALA A 92 2.06 1.67 10.43
CA ALA A 92 2.04 0.80 11.59
C ALA A 92 0.68 0.09 11.71
N ASP A 93 0.71 -1.16 12.16
CA ASP A 93 -0.46 -1.90 12.63
C ASP A 93 -0.51 -1.89 14.18
N PRO A 94 -1.66 -2.23 14.80
CA PRO A 94 -1.70 -2.50 16.24
C PRO A 94 -0.69 -3.58 16.66
N PRO A 95 -0.07 -3.47 17.86
CA PRO A 95 -0.31 -2.47 18.89
C PRO A 95 0.48 -1.16 18.70
N ALA A 96 1.45 -1.12 17.78
CA ALA A 96 2.31 0.04 17.57
C ALA A 96 1.51 1.27 17.10
N HIS A 97 0.60 1.10 16.14
CA HIS A 97 -0.31 2.16 15.69
C HIS A 97 -1.11 2.78 16.84
N THR A 98 -1.69 1.93 17.70
CA THR A 98 -2.50 2.39 18.85
C THR A 98 -1.68 3.28 19.79
N ARG A 99 -0.45 2.88 20.10
CA ARG A 99 0.47 3.66 20.93
C ARG A 99 0.85 4.98 20.27
N LEU A 100 1.26 4.95 18.99
CA LEU A 100 1.70 6.13 18.26
C LEU A 100 0.56 7.15 18.10
N ARG A 101 -0.65 6.69 17.77
CA ARG A 101 -1.82 7.56 17.62
C ARG A 101 -2.15 8.28 18.92
N ALA A 102 -2.07 7.57 20.05
CA ALA A 102 -2.35 8.13 21.37
C ALA A 102 -1.32 9.18 21.80
N LEU A 103 -0.06 9.09 21.33
CA LEU A 103 0.95 10.10 21.60
C LEU A 103 0.74 11.36 20.75
N VAL A 104 0.49 11.20 19.45
CA VAL A 104 0.29 12.31 18.51
C VAL A 104 -0.98 13.09 18.82
N SER A 105 -2.07 12.42 19.23
CA SER A 105 -3.36 13.09 19.50
C SER A 105 -3.40 13.90 20.81
N ARG A 106 -2.32 13.92 21.59
CA ARG A 106 -2.23 14.65 22.87
C ARG A 106 -1.50 16.00 22.76
N ALA A 107 -0.91 16.28 21.60
CA ALA A 107 -0.29 17.57 21.28
C ALA A 107 -1.33 18.52 20.68
#